data_AF-A0A4D4KLR8-F1
#
_entry.id   AF-A0A4D4KLR8-F1
#
_cell.length_a   1.000
_cell.length_b   1.000
_cell.length_c   1.000
_cell.angle_alpha   90.00
_cell.angle_beta   90.00
_cell.angle_gamma   90.00
#
_symmetry.space_group_name_H-M   'P 1'
#
loop_
_entity.id
_entity.type
_entity.pdbx_description
1 polymer ?
#
loop_
_entity_poly.entity_id
_entity_poly.type
_entity_poly.pdbx_seq_one_letter_code
_entity_poly.pdbx_strand_id
1 'polypeptide(L)'
;MREADDQCIRRGTIFIDTPQALHESGDLTQPIDAGLLTPDDIAGTLPDLCAGAIPGRRTQEEITVFKAVGSALADLTAASAVYRSHGPSPRAHTRQEPS
;
A
#
# COMPACT_ATOMS: atom_id res chain seq x y z
N MET A 1 9.36 -12.53 -5.18
CA MET A 1 8.29 -13.05 -6.06
C MET A 1 7.76 -11.89 -6.90
N ARG A 2 7.40 -12.13 -8.16
CA ARG A 2 6.72 -11.15 -9.03
C ARG A 2 5.43 -11.78 -9.59
N GLU A 3 4.42 -10.96 -9.81
CA GLU A 3 3.11 -11.34 -10.35
C GLU A 3 2.86 -10.71 -11.73
N ALA A 4 3.46 -9.56 -12.02
CA ALA A 4 3.38 -8.85 -13.30
C ALA A 4 4.71 -8.88 -14.05
N ASP A 5 4.66 -8.84 -15.38
CA ASP A 5 5.86 -8.75 -16.22
C ASP A 5 6.31 -7.30 -16.43
N ASP A 6 7.53 -7.14 -16.96
CA ASP A 6 8.15 -5.82 -17.12
C ASP A 6 7.35 -4.91 -18.06
N GLN A 7 6.69 -5.48 -19.08
CA GLN A 7 5.87 -4.71 -20.01
C GLN A 7 4.60 -4.18 -19.33
N CYS A 8 3.97 -4.98 -18.48
CA CYS A 8 2.82 -4.58 -17.69
C CYS A 8 3.16 -3.39 -16.78
N ILE A 9 4.29 -3.47 -16.07
CA ILE A 9 4.71 -2.41 -15.14
C ILE A 9 5.13 -1.14 -15.90
N ARG A 10 5.97 -1.27 -16.94
CA ARG A 10 6.51 -0.11 -17.68
C ARG A 10 5.48 0.64 -18.52
N ARG A 11 4.39 -0.02 -18.91
CA ARG A 11 3.34 0.64 -19.72
C ARG A 11 2.42 1.51 -18.87
N GLY A 12 2.49 1.42 -17.54
CA GLY A 12 1.66 2.20 -16.63
C GLY A 12 2.41 3.32 -15.94
N THR A 13 1.67 4.35 -15.52
CA THR A 13 2.12 5.30 -14.51
C THR A 13 2.10 4.62 -13.15
N ILE A 14 3.27 4.50 -12.51
CA ILE A 14 3.47 3.67 -11.32
C ILE A 14 3.30 4.51 -10.06
N PHE A 15 2.43 4.06 -9.16
CA PHE A 15 2.26 4.60 -7.82
C PHE A 15 2.51 3.48 -6.81
N ILE A 16 3.05 3.83 -5.63
CA ILE A 16 3.38 2.86 -4.57
C ILE A 16 2.68 3.20 -3.26
N ASP A 17 2.40 2.20 -2.42
CA ASP A 17 1.86 2.46 -1.08
C ASP A 17 2.89 3.11 -0.16
N THR A 18 4.10 2.57 -0.16
CA THR A 18 5.23 2.96 0.68
C THR A 18 6.54 2.87 -0.11
N PRO A 19 7.58 3.63 0.26
CA PRO A 19 8.90 3.52 -0.39
C PRO A 19 9.49 2.10 -0.35
N GLN A 20 9.11 1.28 0.62
CA GLN A 20 9.53 -0.11 0.78
C GLN A 20 9.16 -0.99 -0.43
N ALA A 21 8.15 -0.59 -1.21
CA ALA A 21 7.80 -1.28 -2.45
C ALA A 21 8.99 -1.42 -3.42
N LEU A 22 9.92 -0.44 -3.42
CA LEU A 22 11.15 -0.48 -4.23
C LEU A 22 12.16 -1.54 -3.79
N HIS A 23 11.96 -2.15 -2.63
CA HIS A 23 12.86 -3.15 -2.05
C HIS A 23 12.20 -4.51 -1.84
N GLU A 24 10.88 -4.54 -1.66
CA GLU A 24 10.14 -5.75 -1.29
C GLU A 24 9.30 -6.32 -2.43
N SER A 25 8.93 -5.49 -3.41
CA SER A 25 8.13 -5.93 -4.56
C SER A 25 9.02 -6.48 -5.66
N GLY A 26 8.92 -7.77 -5.96
CA GLY A 26 9.59 -8.35 -7.14
C GLY A 26 9.11 -7.79 -8.48
N ASP A 27 7.91 -7.17 -8.52
CA ASP A 27 7.43 -6.45 -9.71
C ASP A 27 8.19 -5.15 -9.96
N LEU A 28 8.90 -4.62 -8.95
CA LEU A 28 9.70 -3.39 -9.06
C LEU A 28 11.21 -3.69 -8.96
N THR A 29 11.64 -4.48 -7.98
CA THR A 29 13.07 -4.76 -7.75
C THR A 29 13.72 -5.43 -8.95
N GLN A 30 13.08 -6.44 -9.54
CA GLN A 30 13.65 -7.17 -10.67
C GLN A 30 13.84 -6.31 -11.93
N PRO A 31 12.84 -5.54 -12.40
CA PRO A 31 13.07 -4.62 -13.52
C PRO A 31 14.02 -3.47 -13.19
N ILE A 32 14.13 -3.04 -11.94
CA ILE A 32 15.15 -2.07 -11.51
C ILE A 32 16.55 -2.68 -11.61
N ASP A 33 16.75 -3.88 -11.06
CA ASP A 33 18.02 -4.62 -11.12
C ASP A 33 18.43 -4.92 -12.57
N ALA A 34 17.45 -5.14 -13.46
CA ALA A 34 17.66 -5.32 -14.90
C ALA A 34 17.88 -4.02 -15.67
N GLY A 35 17.82 -2.85 -15.01
CA GLY A 35 17.99 -1.52 -15.64
C GLY A 35 16.83 -1.11 -16.55
N LEU A 36 15.67 -1.75 -16.43
CA LEU A 36 14.46 -1.46 -17.20
C LEU A 36 13.57 -0.38 -16.56
N LEU A 37 13.75 -0.18 -15.26
CA LEU A 37 13.12 0.85 -14.44
C LEU A 37 14.17 1.48 -13.52
N THR A 38 13.86 2.68 -13.05
CA THR A 38 14.62 3.42 -12.05
C THR A 38 13.66 3.88 -10.96
N PRO A 39 14.15 4.21 -9.75
CA PRO A 39 13.31 4.80 -8.71
C PRO A 39 12.58 6.08 -9.15
N ASP A 40 13.15 6.83 -10.10
CA ASP A 40 12.57 8.07 -10.63
C ASP A 40 11.36 7.82 -11.55
N ASP A 41 11.15 6.57 -12.01
CA ASP A 41 9.96 6.19 -12.78
C ASP A 41 8.70 6.06 -11.91
N ILE A 42 8.82 6.14 -10.58
CA ILE A 42 7.69 6.14 -9.66
C ILE A 42 7.06 7.53 -9.61
N ALA A 43 5.81 7.65 -10.02
CA ALA A 43 5.07 8.91 -10.06
C ALA A 43 4.75 9.48 -8.67
N GLY A 44 4.70 8.61 -7.65
CA GLY A 44 4.66 8.99 -6.24
C GLY A 44 3.95 7.97 -5.36
N THR A 45 3.67 8.37 -4.12
CA THR A 45 3.15 7.46 -3.09
C THR A 45 1.64 7.62 -2.87
N LEU A 46 1.02 6.65 -2.18
CA LEU A 46 -0.38 6.74 -1.75
C LEU A 46 -0.64 7.99 -0.89
N PRO A 47 0.20 8.35 0.10
CA PRO A 47 0.09 9.63 0.79
C PRO A 47 0.08 10.85 -0.13
N ASP A 48 0.94 10.90 -1.14
CA ASP A 48 1.02 12.03 -2.08
C ASP A 48 -0.28 12.17 -2.89
N LEU A 49 -0.83 11.04 -3.35
CA LEU A 49 -2.12 10.97 -4.03
C LEU A 49 -3.27 11.43 -3.13
N CYS A 50 -3.33 10.91 -1.90
CA CYS A 50 -4.38 11.27 -0.94
C CYS A 50 -4.32 12.74 -0.53
N ALA A 51 -3.12 13.33 -0.48
CA ALA A 51 -2.92 14.74 -0.19
C ALA A 51 -3.22 15.66 -1.40
N GLY A 52 -3.41 15.10 -2.60
CA GLY A 52 -3.52 15.87 -3.84
C GLY A 52 -2.22 16.59 -4.24
N ALA A 53 -1.07 16.17 -3.68
CA ALA A 53 0.24 16.75 -3.97
C ALA A 53 0.72 16.40 -5.39
N ILE A 54 0.27 15.26 -5.91
CA ILE A 54 0.52 14.79 -7.27
C ILE A 54 -0.81 14.44 -7.95
N PRO A 55 -0.91 14.59 -9.29
CA PRO A 55 -2.06 14.10 -10.02
C PRO A 55 -2.07 12.56 -10.00
N GLY A 56 -3.27 11.98 -9.85
CA GLY A 56 -3.50 10.57 -10.15
C GLY A 56 -3.57 10.34 -11.66
N ARG A 57 -4.59 9.60 -12.10
CA ARG A 57 -4.89 9.43 -13.53
C ARG A 57 -5.11 10.78 -14.22
N ARG A 58 -4.43 10.99 -15.35
CA ARG A 58 -4.44 12.19 -16.18
C ARG A 58 -5.32 12.05 -17.42
N THR A 59 -5.44 10.84 -18.00
CA THR A 59 -6.29 10.58 -19.17
C THR A 59 -7.10 9.30 -19.03
N GLN A 60 -8.13 9.13 -19.87
CA GLN A 60 -8.99 7.95 -19.84
C GLN A 60 -8.26 6.70 -20.35
N GLU A 61 -7.34 6.87 -21.29
CA GLU A 61 -6.56 5.82 -21.95
C GLU A 61 -5.31 5.43 -21.14
N GLU A 62 -4.92 6.23 -20.14
CA GLU A 62 -3.76 5.96 -19.32
C GLU A 62 -3.88 4.63 -18.57
N ILE A 63 -2.78 3.89 -18.47
CA ILE A 63 -2.70 2.73 -17.59
C ILE A 63 -2.05 3.18 -16.29
N THR A 64 -2.64 2.81 -15.17
CA THR A 64 -2.12 3.13 -13.85
C THR A 64 -1.80 1.83 -13.13
N VAL A 65 -0.61 1.76 -12.53
CA VAL A 65 -0.19 0.62 -11.69
C VAL A 65 -0.08 1.13 -10.27
N PHE A 66 -0.80 0.49 -9.34
CA PHE A 66 -0.60 0.72 -7.92
C PHE A 66 0.05 -0.52 -7.32
N LYS A 67 1.30 -0.40 -6.86
CA LYS A 67 2.01 -1.50 -6.20
C LYS A 67 1.98 -1.29 -4.69
N ALA A 68 1.42 -2.28 -3.99
CA ALA A 68 1.42 -2.32 -2.53
C ALA A 68 2.24 -3.50 -2.01
N VAL A 69 3.02 -3.26 -0.96
CA VAL A 69 3.70 -4.30 -0.17
C VAL A 69 3.13 -4.43 1.24
N GLY A 70 2.31 -3.46 1.66
CA GLY A 70 1.67 -3.40 2.96
C GLY A 70 2.27 -2.32 3.85
N SER A 71 1.41 -1.75 4.70
CA SER A 71 1.82 -0.79 5.73
C SER A 71 1.14 -1.15 7.04
N ALA A 72 1.92 -1.20 8.11
CA ALA A 72 1.39 -1.41 9.46
C ALA A 72 0.32 -0.37 9.85
N LEU A 73 0.35 0.82 9.24
CA LEU A 73 -0.68 1.84 9.42
C LEU A 73 -2.04 1.38 8.88
N ALA A 74 -2.06 0.70 7.74
CA ALA A 74 -3.30 0.18 7.15
C ALA A 74 -3.92 -0.88 8.06
N ASP A 75 -3.10 -1.79 8.59
CA ASP A 75 -3.53 -2.83 9.53
C ASP A 75 -4.09 -2.24 10.83
N LEU A 76 -3.35 -1.31 11.44
CA LEU A 76 -3.78 -0.66 12.68
C LEU A 76 -5.06 0.16 12.49
N THR A 77 -5.19 0.83 11.35
CA THR A 77 -6.39 1.60 11.01
C THR A 77 -7.59 0.68 10.84
N ALA A 78 -7.44 -0.43 10.11
CA ALA A 78 -8.48 -1.43 9.96
C ALA A 78 -8.87 -2.06 11.31
N ALA A 79 -7.89 -2.47 12.12
CA ALA A 79 -8.13 -3.02 13.45
C ALA A 79 -8.84 -2.03 14.38
N SER A 80 -8.44 -0.76 14.35
CA SER A 80 -9.08 0.30 15.15
C SER A 80 -10.52 0.55 14.70
N ALA A 81 -10.79 0.52 13.40
CA ALA A 81 -12.14 0.67 12.87
C ALA A 81 -13.06 -0.48 13.32
N VAL A 82 -12.59 -1.72 13.26
CA VAL A 82 -13.32 -2.90 13.74
C VAL A 82 -13.51 -2.85 15.26
N TYR A 83 -12.47 -2.49 16.01
CA TYR A 83 -12.56 -2.38 17.47
C TYR A 83 -13.59 -1.34 17.90
N ARG A 84 -13.60 -0.17 17.27
CA ARG A 84 -14.57 0.90 17.55
C ARG A 84 -15.99 0.53 17.12
N SER A 85 -16.15 -0.20 16.02
CA SER A 85 -17.48 -0.60 15.54
C SER A 85 -18.18 -1.62 16.43
N HIS A 86 -17.43 -2.34 17.28
CA HIS A 86 -17.98 -3.36 18.18
C HIS A 86 -18.24 -2.86 19.60
N GLY A 87 -17.96 -1.59 19.94
CA GLY A 87 -18.06 -1.05 21.30
C GLY A 87 -17.30 -1.91 22.33
N PRO A 88 -17.26 -1.53 23.62
CA PRO A 88 -16.89 -2.50 24.64
C PRO A 88 -17.90 -3.64 24.62
N SER A 89 -17.48 -4.84 24.23
CA SER A 89 -18.28 -6.05 24.42
C SER A 89 -18.54 -6.20 25.92
N PRO A 90 -19.80 -6.34 26.38
CA PRO A 90 -20.09 -6.60 27.78
C PRO A 90 -19.71 -8.05 28.08
N ARG A 91 -18.43 -8.33 28.26
CA ARG A 91 -17.97 -9.56 28.90
C ARG A 91 -17.41 -9.20 30.26
N ALA A 92 -18.26 -9.47 31.24
CA ALA A 92 -18.02 -9.37 32.65
C ALA A 92 -16.72 -10.07 33.04
N HIS A 93 -15.72 -9.29 33.44
CA HIS A 93 -14.75 -9.77 34.41
C HIS A 93 -15.30 -9.42 35.80
N THR A 94 -16.22 -10.25 36.28
CA THR A 94 -16.48 -10.34 37.71
C THR A 94 -15.22 -10.92 38.34
N ARG A 95 -14.31 -10.07 38.81
CA ARG A 95 -13.33 -10.47 39.82
C ARG A 95 -14.11 -10.81 41.08
N GLN A 96 -14.25 -12.10 41.37
CA GLN A 96 -14.48 -12.53 42.74
C GLN A 96 -13.15 -12.35 43.48
N GLU A 97 -13.10 -11.33 44.36
CA GLU A 97 -12.05 -11.19 45.36
C GLU A 97 -12.28 -12.28 46.44
N PRO A 98 -11.25 -13.06 46.84
CA PRO A 98 -11.39 -14.05 47.90
C PRO A 98 -11.38 -13.38 49.29
N SER A 99 -12.18 -13.96 50.19
CA SER A 99 -12.43 -13.51 51.57
C SER A 99 -11.24 -13.73 52.51
#